data_AF-A0A1F8UEI6-F1
#
_entry.id   AF-A0A1F8UEI6-F1
#
_cell.length_a   1.000
_cell.length_b   1.000
_cell.length_c   1.000
_cell.angle_alpha   90.00
_cell.angle_beta   90.00
_cell.angle_gamma   90.00
#
_symmetry.space_group_name_H-M   'P 1'
#
loop_
_entity.id
_entity.type
_entity.pdbx_description
1 polymer ?
#
loop_
_entity_poly.entity_id
_entity_poly.type
_entity_poly.pdbx_seq_one_letter_code
_entity_poly.pdbx_strand_id
1 'polypeptide(L)'
;MSLHNYLLTVRKLNNMGRWATDFMHQRTTVSEHSFFVAQVGQMLALIEEENGNRINWESLFKKLLNHDVVEAITGDIISTVKHKNVQLRDMLIMLEKEVAEESLLINMEDPYRSIYRDILFDGKDDSIEGKILKCADHIDAIMECIGEVRLNNLIPFAGKYHSILEKLKESDLISAGYFISEILPELVKECNGLSSSDSISV
;
A
#
# COMPACT_ATOMS: atom_id res chain seq x y z
N MET A 1 -0.95 13.62 -25.94
CA MET A 1 -1.87 14.01 -24.83
C MET A 1 -1.02 14.45 -23.65
N SER A 2 -0.97 15.75 -23.45
CA SER A 2 -0.13 16.41 -22.47
C SER A 2 -0.56 16.12 -21.02
N LEU A 3 0.27 16.58 -20.08
CA LEU A 3 0.16 16.43 -18.62
C LEU A 3 -1.25 16.71 -18.04
N HIS A 4 -2.11 17.46 -18.73
CA HIS A 4 -3.51 17.63 -18.32
C HIS A 4 -4.29 16.30 -18.22
N ASN A 5 -4.08 15.36 -19.16
CA ASN A 5 -4.77 14.07 -19.14
C ASN A 5 -4.26 13.16 -18.04
N TYR A 6 -2.98 13.27 -17.69
CA TYR A 6 -2.44 12.62 -16.50
C TYR A 6 -3.16 13.12 -15.24
N LEU A 7 -3.27 14.44 -15.06
CA LEU A 7 -3.99 15.02 -13.91
C LEU A 7 -5.46 14.56 -13.84
N LEU A 8 -6.16 14.54 -14.98
CA LEU A 8 -7.55 14.04 -15.03
C LEU A 8 -7.65 12.55 -14.71
N THR A 9 -6.67 11.76 -15.13
CA THR A 9 -6.64 10.31 -14.90
C THR A 9 -6.37 10.01 -13.43
N VAL A 10 -5.32 10.58 -12.85
CA VAL A 10 -4.99 10.38 -11.42
C VAL A 10 -6.15 10.82 -10.52
N ARG A 11 -6.90 11.86 -10.90
CA ARG A 11 -8.08 12.30 -10.14
C ARG A 11 -9.18 11.24 -10.02
N LYS A 12 -9.21 10.24 -10.90
CA LYS A 12 -10.17 9.11 -10.82
C LYS A 12 -9.97 8.29 -9.55
N LEU A 13 -8.76 8.24 -8.98
CA LEU A 13 -8.46 7.52 -7.74
C LEU A 13 -9.32 7.98 -6.56
N ASN A 14 -9.78 9.24 -6.56
CA ASN A 14 -10.69 9.77 -5.55
C ASN A 14 -12.07 9.10 -5.56
N ASN A 15 -12.42 8.37 -6.62
CA ASN A 15 -13.72 7.70 -6.77
C ASN A 15 -13.57 6.18 -6.76
N MET A 16 -12.36 5.66 -6.60
CA MET A 16 -12.08 4.23 -6.59
C MET A 16 -12.06 3.72 -5.16
N GLY A 17 -13.13 3.04 -4.74
CA GLY A 17 -13.19 2.44 -3.41
C GLY A 17 -12.39 1.14 -3.35
N ARG A 18 -11.60 0.99 -2.29
CA ARG A 18 -10.90 -0.25 -1.96
C ARG A 18 -11.85 -1.29 -1.37
N TRP A 19 -11.39 -2.53 -1.31
CA TRP A 19 -12.16 -3.67 -0.78
C TRP A 19 -13.52 -3.83 -1.47
N ALA A 20 -13.56 -3.65 -2.79
CA ALA A 20 -14.79 -3.55 -3.56
C ALA A 20 -15.75 -4.76 -3.41
N THR A 21 -15.22 -5.94 -3.07
CA THR A 21 -15.97 -7.18 -2.86
C THR A 21 -16.63 -7.31 -1.48
N ASP A 22 -16.24 -6.48 -0.51
CA ASP A 22 -16.67 -6.61 0.87
C ASP A 22 -17.52 -5.42 1.30
N PHE A 23 -18.46 -5.67 2.21
CA PHE A 23 -19.18 -4.59 2.88
C PHE A 23 -18.25 -3.91 3.89
N MET A 24 -18.14 -2.59 3.80
CA MET A 24 -17.43 -1.75 4.77
C MET A 24 -18.39 -0.69 5.29
N HIS A 25 -18.32 -0.40 6.59
CA HIS A 25 -19.00 0.76 7.18
C HIS A 25 -18.34 2.05 6.71
N GLN A 26 -17.01 2.08 6.66
CA GLN A 26 -16.24 3.22 6.20
C GLN A 26 -15.40 2.84 4.98
N ARG A 27 -15.84 3.29 3.80
CA ARG A 27 -15.07 3.06 2.57
C ARG A 27 -13.89 4.01 2.50
N THR A 28 -12.74 3.47 2.11
CA THR A 28 -11.53 4.21 1.75
C THR A 28 -11.37 4.20 0.23
N THR A 29 -10.97 5.33 -0.33
CA THR A 29 -10.59 5.46 -1.74
C THR A 29 -9.10 5.15 -1.94
N VAL A 30 -8.68 4.81 -3.16
CA VAL A 30 -7.24 4.63 -3.47
C VAL A 30 -6.44 5.91 -3.18
N SER A 31 -7.06 7.08 -3.32
CA SER A 31 -6.44 8.37 -2.97
C SER A 31 -6.20 8.55 -1.47
N GLU A 32 -7.19 8.22 -0.64
CA GLU A 32 -7.06 8.26 0.83
C GLU A 32 -6.03 7.24 1.32
N HIS A 33 -6.03 6.04 0.75
CA HIS A 33 -5.01 5.02 0.97
C HIS A 33 -3.61 5.52 0.62
N SER A 34 -3.42 6.07 -0.59
CA SER A 34 -2.11 6.58 -1.04
C SER A 34 -1.58 7.68 -0.13
N PHE A 35 -2.45 8.57 0.35
CA PHE A 35 -2.07 9.59 1.33
C PHE A 35 -1.63 8.96 2.66
N PHE A 36 -2.39 8.01 3.21
CA PHE A 36 -2.05 7.40 4.49
C PHE A 36 -0.82 6.50 4.40
N VAL A 37 -0.64 5.75 3.32
CA VAL A 37 0.60 5.00 3.02
C VAL A 37 1.81 5.93 3.02
N ALA A 38 1.70 7.14 2.45
CA ALA A 38 2.78 8.11 2.50
C ALA A 38 3.11 8.59 3.92
N GLN A 39 2.09 8.79 4.77
CA GLN A 39 2.30 9.15 6.18
C GLN A 39 2.95 8.01 6.97
N VAL A 40 2.48 6.78 6.79
CA VAL A 40 3.06 5.59 7.43
C VAL A 40 4.49 5.39 6.96
N GLY A 41 4.75 5.45 5.65
CA GLY A 41 6.08 5.29 5.09
C GLY A 41 7.07 6.35 5.59
N GLN A 42 6.64 7.60 5.74
CA GLN A 42 7.44 8.65 6.36
C GLN A 42 7.78 8.30 7.82
N MET A 43 6.82 7.83 8.61
CA MET A 43 7.07 7.40 10.00
C MET A 43 8.06 6.23 10.07
N LEU A 44 7.86 5.21 9.23
CA LEU A 44 8.76 4.05 9.19
C LEU A 44 10.18 4.47 8.81
N ALA A 45 10.34 5.33 7.81
CA ALA A 45 11.62 5.85 7.39
C ALA A 45 12.36 6.63 8.49
N LEU A 46 11.65 7.46 9.26
CA LEU A 46 12.24 8.15 10.41
C LEU A 46 12.74 7.16 11.46
N ILE A 47 11.96 6.11 11.76
CA ILE A 47 12.39 5.06 12.69
C ILE A 47 13.65 4.35 12.16
N GLU A 48 13.73 4.06 10.87
CA GLU A 48 14.93 3.49 10.26
C GLU A 48 16.15 4.42 10.37
N GLU A 49 15.99 5.72 10.07
CA GLU A 49 17.08 6.71 10.19
C GLU A 49 17.60 6.84 11.62
N GLU A 50 16.71 6.90 12.60
CA GLU A 50 17.07 6.96 14.03
C GLU A 50 17.82 5.69 14.50
N ASN A 51 17.68 4.58 13.75
CA ASN A 51 18.39 3.34 14.00
C ASN A 51 19.61 3.14 13.07
N GLY A 52 20.06 4.20 12.40
CA GLY A 52 21.32 4.24 11.65
C GLY A 52 21.24 3.78 10.19
N ASN A 53 20.04 3.45 9.69
CA ASN A 53 19.85 3.17 8.28
C ASN A 53 19.80 4.48 7.48
N ARG A 54 20.26 4.43 6.22
CA ARG A 54 20.19 5.59 5.32
C ARG A 54 18.96 5.49 4.46
N ILE A 55 18.17 6.56 4.40
CA ILE A 55 16.98 6.64 3.56
C ILE A 55 17.19 7.66 2.44
N ASN A 56 16.91 7.25 1.21
CA ASN A 56 16.74 8.15 0.09
C ASN A 56 15.30 8.67 0.07
N TRP A 57 15.07 9.81 0.74
CA TRP A 57 13.77 10.45 0.84
C TRP A 57 13.10 10.77 -0.51
N GLU A 58 13.90 11.12 -1.53
CA GLU A 58 13.37 11.38 -2.87
C GLU A 58 12.82 10.10 -3.51
N SER A 59 13.58 9.01 -3.43
CA SER A 59 13.13 7.70 -3.94
C SER A 59 11.93 7.20 -3.14
N LEU A 60 11.98 7.30 -1.80
CA LEU A 60 10.90 6.88 -0.92
C LEU A 60 9.58 7.58 -1.25
N PHE A 61 9.56 8.91 -1.33
CA PHE A 61 8.30 9.62 -1.61
C PHE A 61 7.80 9.39 -3.03
N LYS A 62 8.68 9.20 -4.01
CA LYS A 62 8.27 8.78 -5.36
C LYS A 62 7.56 7.42 -5.31
N LYS A 63 8.12 6.45 -4.59
CA LYS A 63 7.53 5.12 -4.40
C LYS A 63 6.17 5.21 -3.67
N LEU A 64 6.13 5.86 -2.51
CA LEU A 64 4.93 5.98 -1.68
C LEU A 64 3.78 6.67 -2.40
N LEU A 65 4.02 7.81 -3.07
CA LEU A 65 2.95 8.60 -3.68
C LEU A 65 2.37 7.97 -4.95
N ASN A 66 3.14 7.14 -5.66
CA ASN A 66 2.79 6.70 -7.00
C ASN A 66 2.47 5.21 -7.14
N HIS A 67 2.61 4.42 -6.06
CA HIS A 67 2.54 2.96 -6.11
C HIS A 67 1.25 2.38 -6.73
N ASP A 68 0.10 3.04 -6.53
CA ASP A 68 -1.21 2.61 -7.05
C ASP A 68 -1.76 3.54 -8.14
N VAL A 69 -0.96 4.46 -8.70
CA VAL A 69 -1.43 5.40 -9.73
C VAL A 69 -1.93 4.67 -10.99
N VAL A 70 -1.34 3.52 -11.32
CA VAL A 70 -1.75 2.71 -12.48
C VAL A 70 -3.19 2.19 -12.32
N GLU A 71 -3.67 2.03 -11.10
CA GLU A 71 -5.04 1.57 -10.81
C GLU A 71 -6.10 2.53 -11.35
N ALA A 72 -5.77 3.82 -11.55
CA ALA A 72 -6.65 4.81 -12.17
C ALA A 72 -7.19 4.39 -13.56
N ILE A 73 -6.55 3.39 -14.19
CA ILE A 73 -6.94 2.85 -15.49
C ILE A 73 -7.31 1.38 -15.39
N THR A 74 -6.52 0.56 -14.69
CA THR A 74 -6.77 -0.89 -14.61
C THR A 74 -7.91 -1.25 -13.66
N GLY A 75 -8.28 -0.33 -12.77
CA GLY A 75 -9.06 -0.66 -11.58
C GLY A 75 -8.19 -1.29 -10.50
N ASP A 76 -8.71 -1.30 -9.27
CA ASP A 76 -8.12 -2.03 -8.14
C ASP A 76 -8.35 -3.53 -8.38
N ILE A 77 -7.26 -4.25 -8.65
CA ILE A 77 -7.30 -5.71 -8.78
C ILE A 77 -7.06 -6.29 -7.38
N ILE A 78 -8.09 -6.92 -6.82
CA ILE A 78 -8.05 -7.46 -5.45
C ILE A 78 -6.81 -8.35 -5.21
N SER A 79 -6.19 -8.17 -4.04
CA SER A 79 -4.92 -8.82 -3.66
C SER A 79 -4.95 -10.35 -3.79
N THR A 80 -6.09 -11.00 -3.52
CA THR A 80 -6.28 -12.45 -3.66
C THR A 80 -6.14 -12.93 -5.10
N VAL A 81 -6.47 -12.08 -6.08
CA VAL A 81 -6.25 -12.34 -7.51
C VAL A 81 -4.80 -12.03 -7.89
N LYS A 82 -4.26 -10.86 -7.49
CA LYS A 82 -2.87 -10.46 -7.77
C LYS A 82 -1.83 -11.50 -7.32
N HIS A 83 -2.08 -12.21 -6.21
CA HIS A 83 -1.10 -13.15 -5.64
C HIS A 83 -1.47 -14.63 -5.75
N LYS A 84 -2.48 -14.99 -6.56
CA LYS A 84 -2.94 -16.39 -6.68
C LYS A 84 -1.83 -17.37 -7.09
N ASN A 85 -0.96 -16.97 -8.00
CA ASN A 85 0.28 -17.67 -8.34
C ASN A 85 1.27 -16.70 -9.01
N VAL A 86 2.52 -17.11 -9.15
CA VAL A 86 3.60 -16.27 -9.71
C VAL A 86 3.32 -15.91 -11.18
N GLN A 87 2.91 -16.88 -12.01
CA GLN A 87 2.65 -16.64 -13.43
C GLN A 87 1.57 -15.58 -13.65
N LEU A 88 0.46 -15.66 -12.90
CA LEU A 88 -0.61 -14.67 -12.99
C LEU A 88 -0.16 -13.30 -12.51
N ARG A 89 0.63 -13.25 -11.42
CA ARG A 89 1.19 -11.99 -10.92
C ARG A 89 2.05 -11.31 -11.98
N ASP A 90 2.94 -12.07 -12.62
CA ASP A 90 3.84 -11.54 -13.66
C ASP A 90 3.05 -11.06 -14.87
N MET A 91 1.99 -11.79 -15.27
CA MET A 91 1.08 -11.36 -16.33
C MET A 91 0.31 -10.07 -15.98
N LEU A 92 -0.14 -9.93 -14.73
CA LEU A 92 -0.83 -8.72 -14.27
C LEU A 92 0.10 -7.51 -14.23
N ILE A 93 1.35 -7.69 -13.78
CA ILE A 93 2.37 -6.62 -13.82
C ILE A 93 2.66 -6.20 -15.26
N MET A 94 2.76 -7.17 -16.18
CA MET A 94 2.95 -6.88 -17.60
C MET A 94 1.76 -6.09 -18.17
N LEU A 95 0.53 -6.50 -17.85
CA LEU A 95 -0.68 -5.82 -18.26
C LEU A 95 -0.76 -4.39 -17.70
N GLU A 96 -0.50 -4.20 -16.41
CA GLU A 96 -0.46 -2.88 -15.75
C GLU A 96 0.53 -1.96 -16.46
N LYS A 97 1.70 -2.48 -16.83
CA LYS A 97 2.73 -1.74 -17.57
C LYS A 97 2.27 -1.37 -18.98
N GLU A 98 1.72 -2.31 -19.73
CA GLU A 98 1.20 -2.07 -21.09
C GLU A 98 0.08 -1.02 -21.07
N VAL A 99 -0.89 -1.16 -20.15
CA VAL A 99 -2.02 -0.23 -20.03
C VAL A 99 -1.55 1.17 -19.65
N ALA A 100 -0.60 1.30 -18.72
CA ALA A 100 -0.02 2.59 -18.36
C ALA A 100 0.77 3.22 -19.52
N GLU A 101 1.51 2.42 -20.31
CA GLU A 101 2.17 2.90 -21.53
C GLU A 101 1.16 3.43 -22.55
N GLU A 102 0.09 2.68 -22.81
CA GLU A 102 -0.91 3.00 -23.85
C GLU A 102 -1.87 4.12 -23.44
N SER A 103 -2.07 4.34 -22.13
CA SER A 103 -3.10 5.25 -21.62
C SER A 103 -2.57 6.48 -20.90
N LEU A 104 -1.48 6.35 -20.11
CA LEU A 104 -0.86 7.50 -19.42
C LEU A 104 0.27 8.10 -20.24
N LEU A 105 1.17 7.24 -20.74
CA LEU A 105 2.49 7.68 -21.23
C LEU A 105 2.56 7.91 -22.73
N ILE A 106 1.72 7.25 -23.54
CA ILE A 106 1.74 7.25 -25.03
C ILE A 106 1.84 8.64 -25.66
N ASN A 107 1.40 9.61 -24.88
CA ASN A 107 0.98 10.90 -25.31
C ASN A 107 1.78 12.02 -24.62
N MET A 108 2.63 11.65 -23.66
CA MET A 108 3.63 12.52 -23.06
C MET A 108 4.84 12.61 -24.01
N GLU A 109 5.42 13.81 -24.12
CA GLU A 109 6.69 14.01 -24.80
C GLU A 109 7.84 13.88 -23.80
N ASP A 110 9.03 13.55 -24.31
CA ASP A 110 10.24 13.60 -23.49
C ASP A 110 10.56 15.05 -23.08
N PRO A 111 11.11 15.26 -21.87
CA PRO A 111 11.63 14.26 -20.94
C PRO A 111 10.56 13.62 -20.01
N TYR A 112 9.34 14.15 -20.00
CA TYR A 112 8.33 13.76 -19.02
C TYR A 112 7.88 12.31 -19.16
N ARG A 113 7.79 11.81 -20.40
CA ARG A 113 7.43 10.41 -20.64
C ARG A 113 8.39 9.45 -19.93
N SER A 114 9.70 9.64 -20.10
CA SER A 114 10.71 8.83 -19.42
C SER A 114 10.64 8.98 -17.90
N ILE A 115 10.51 10.20 -17.40
CA ILE A 115 10.46 10.47 -15.96
C ILE A 115 9.25 9.79 -15.29
N TYR A 116 8.06 9.92 -15.88
CA TYR A 116 6.85 9.29 -15.33
C TYR A 116 6.88 7.77 -15.45
N ARG A 117 7.48 7.23 -16.51
CA ARG A 117 7.72 5.78 -16.63
C ARG A 117 8.52 5.27 -15.43
N ASP A 118 9.62 5.94 -15.09
CA ASP A 118 10.45 5.53 -13.96
C ASP A 118 9.68 5.63 -12.64
N ILE A 119 8.95 6.73 -12.43
CA ILE A 119 8.12 6.94 -11.23
C ILE A 119 7.05 5.84 -11.04
N LEU A 120 6.38 5.42 -12.12
CA LEU A 120 5.24 4.50 -12.04
C LEU A 120 5.66 3.03 -11.87
N PHE A 121 6.87 2.66 -12.29
CA PHE A 121 7.29 1.25 -12.33
C PHE A 121 8.42 0.91 -11.36
N ASP A 122 9.01 1.89 -10.67
CA ASP A 122 10.07 1.69 -9.66
C ASP A 122 9.50 1.58 -8.24
N GLY A 123 8.41 0.82 -8.02
CA GLY A 123 7.68 0.84 -6.73
C GLY A 123 8.24 -0.10 -5.65
N LYS A 124 8.05 -1.41 -5.83
CA LYS A 124 8.28 -2.45 -4.82
C LYS A 124 9.50 -3.32 -5.18
N ASP A 125 10.69 -2.77 -4.96
CA ASP A 125 11.98 -3.46 -5.13
C ASP A 125 12.58 -3.87 -3.77
N ASP A 126 13.77 -4.48 -3.80
CA ASP A 126 14.48 -4.95 -2.60
C ASP A 126 15.24 -3.82 -1.87
N SER A 127 15.11 -2.56 -2.31
CA SER A 127 15.66 -1.40 -1.61
C SER A 127 14.98 -1.21 -0.25
N ILE A 128 15.62 -0.48 0.66
CA ILE A 128 14.98 -0.15 1.95
C ILE A 128 13.71 0.67 1.73
N GLU A 129 13.69 1.56 0.73
CA GLU A 129 12.51 2.34 0.37
C GLU A 129 11.37 1.47 -0.19
N GLY A 130 11.69 0.47 -1.01
CA GLY A 130 10.73 -0.51 -1.53
C GLY A 130 10.15 -1.39 -0.43
N LYS A 131 10.98 -1.82 0.53
CA LYS A 131 10.54 -2.54 1.73
C LYS A 131 9.66 -1.67 2.64
N ILE A 132 9.99 -0.40 2.81
CA ILE A 132 9.18 0.55 3.58
C ILE A 132 7.80 0.73 2.93
N LEU A 133 7.74 0.91 1.60
CA LEU A 133 6.47 0.97 0.87
C LEU A 133 5.63 -0.29 1.12
N LYS A 134 6.23 -1.48 1.02
CA LYS A 134 5.52 -2.74 1.27
C LYS A 134 4.97 -2.83 2.70
N CYS A 135 5.73 -2.39 3.70
CA CYS A 135 5.26 -2.36 5.09
C CYS A 135 4.17 -1.32 5.30
N ALA A 136 4.31 -0.13 4.72
CA ALA A 136 3.32 0.94 4.82
C ALA A 136 1.97 0.54 4.22
N ASP A 137 1.97 -0.12 3.06
CA ASP A 137 0.79 -0.68 2.40
C ASP A 137 0.07 -1.73 3.29
N HIS A 138 0.84 -2.65 3.90
CA HIS A 138 0.28 -3.60 4.86
C HIS A 138 -0.29 -2.92 6.12
N ILE A 139 0.39 -1.90 6.66
CA ILE A 139 -0.05 -1.19 7.86
C ILE A 139 -1.34 -0.40 7.60
N ASP A 140 -1.48 0.27 6.46
CA ASP A 140 -2.74 0.92 6.09
C ASP A 140 -3.88 -0.11 6.03
N ALA A 141 -3.67 -1.25 5.36
CA ALA A 141 -4.68 -2.31 5.30
C ALA A 141 -5.04 -2.89 6.69
N ILE A 142 -4.06 -2.95 7.61
CA ILE A 142 -4.30 -3.28 9.03
C ILE A 142 -5.19 -2.23 9.70
N MET A 143 -4.90 -0.95 9.48
CA MET A 143 -5.69 0.16 10.05
C MET A 143 -7.13 0.16 9.53
N GLU A 144 -7.35 -0.11 8.25
CA GLU A 144 -8.69 -0.30 7.67
C GLU A 144 -9.43 -1.46 8.37
N CYS A 145 -8.76 -2.60 8.58
CA CYS A 145 -9.35 -3.74 9.29
C CYS A 145 -9.68 -3.43 10.75
N ILE A 146 -8.80 -2.71 11.47
CA ILE A 146 -9.05 -2.25 12.85
C ILE A 146 -10.29 -1.36 12.89
N GLY A 147 -10.43 -0.41 11.95
CA GLY A 147 -11.57 0.48 11.84
C GLY A 147 -12.89 -0.28 11.71
N GLU A 148 -12.95 -1.26 10.81
CA GLU A 148 -14.15 -2.09 10.61
C GLU A 148 -14.46 -2.97 11.83
N VAL A 149 -13.45 -3.54 12.48
CA VAL A 149 -13.65 -4.34 13.70
C VAL A 149 -14.17 -3.48 14.86
N ARG A 150 -13.70 -2.24 15.02
CA ARG A 150 -14.24 -1.29 16.01
C ARG A 150 -15.72 -0.97 15.78
N LEU A 151 -16.18 -1.08 14.54
CA LEU A 151 -17.58 -0.91 14.13
C LEU A 151 -18.38 -2.23 14.17
N ASN A 152 -17.82 -3.29 14.79
CA ASN A 152 -18.38 -4.64 14.88
C ASN A 152 -18.52 -5.40 13.55
N ASN A 153 -17.80 -4.97 12.49
CA ASN A 153 -17.72 -5.71 11.24
C ASN A 153 -16.56 -6.72 11.28
N LEU A 154 -16.76 -7.81 12.03
CA LEU A 154 -15.70 -8.79 12.33
C LEU A 154 -15.36 -9.70 11.13
N ILE A 155 -16.35 -10.11 10.35
CA ILE A 155 -16.16 -11.00 9.20
C ILE A 155 -16.32 -10.18 7.92
N PRO A 156 -15.31 -10.11 7.04
CA PRO A 156 -14.06 -10.88 7.03
C PRO A 156 -12.85 -10.19 7.71
N PHE A 157 -13.01 -9.00 8.29
CA PHE A 157 -11.89 -8.11 8.63
C PHE A 157 -10.97 -8.62 9.74
N ALA A 158 -11.46 -9.37 10.72
CA ALA A 158 -10.59 -10.00 11.71
C ALA A 158 -9.64 -11.01 11.05
N GLY A 159 -10.12 -11.84 10.12
CA GLY A 159 -9.26 -12.80 9.41
C GLY A 159 -8.25 -12.11 8.49
N LYS A 160 -8.66 -11.05 7.80
CA LYS A 160 -7.77 -10.22 6.96
C LYS A 160 -6.69 -9.55 7.79
N TYR A 161 -7.04 -8.95 8.94
CA TYR A 161 -6.08 -8.37 9.88
C TYR A 161 -4.97 -9.36 10.23
N HIS A 162 -5.32 -10.58 10.68
CA HIS A 162 -4.33 -11.58 11.06
C HIS A 162 -3.46 -12.00 9.87
N SER A 163 -4.07 -12.22 8.69
CA SER A 163 -3.34 -12.59 7.48
C SER A 163 -2.33 -11.51 7.04
N ILE A 164 -2.68 -10.23 7.15
CA ILE A 164 -1.79 -9.12 6.79
C ILE A 164 -0.72 -8.93 7.85
N LEU A 165 -1.06 -9.08 9.14
CA LEU A 165 -0.10 -9.00 10.23
C LEU A 165 1.00 -10.07 10.12
N GLU A 166 0.66 -11.31 9.74
CA GLU A 166 1.67 -12.34 9.49
C GLU A 166 2.66 -11.94 8.37
N LYS A 167 2.16 -11.35 7.27
CA LYS A 167 3.04 -10.82 6.21
C LYS A 167 3.91 -9.65 6.68
N LEU A 168 3.41 -8.84 7.61
CA LEU A 168 4.19 -7.73 8.18
C LEU A 168 5.31 -8.27 9.10
N LYS A 169 5.07 -9.34 9.85
CA LYS A 169 6.07 -10.02 10.69
C LYS A 169 7.23 -10.62 9.91
N GLU A 170 7.03 -10.94 8.63
CA GLU A 170 8.09 -11.42 7.74
C GLU A 170 9.10 -10.31 7.34
N SER A 171 8.81 -9.05 7.64
CA SER A 171 9.69 -7.92 7.33
C SER A 171 10.94 -7.93 8.21
N ASP A 172 12.08 -7.61 7.60
CA ASP A 172 13.37 -7.42 8.29
C ASP A 172 13.62 -5.98 8.72
N LEU A 173 12.65 -5.08 8.51
CA LEU A 173 12.74 -3.68 8.90
C LEU A 173 12.58 -3.47 10.42
N ILE A 174 13.44 -2.63 10.99
CA ILE A 174 13.39 -2.23 12.40
C ILE A 174 12.07 -1.52 12.69
N SER A 175 11.67 -0.64 11.77
CA SER A 175 10.43 0.13 11.82
C SER A 175 9.17 -0.75 11.81
N ALA A 176 9.19 -1.88 11.09
CA ALA A 176 8.08 -2.84 11.11
C ALA A 176 7.98 -3.54 12.47
N GLY A 177 9.11 -3.97 13.02
CA GLY A 177 9.18 -4.54 14.37
C GLY A 177 8.68 -3.55 15.42
N TYR A 178 9.12 -2.29 15.36
CA TYR A 178 8.70 -1.21 16.25
C TYR A 178 7.19 -0.94 16.16
N PHE A 179 6.63 -0.91 14.95
CA PHE A 179 5.18 -0.76 14.79
C PHE A 179 4.42 -1.90 15.47
N ILE A 180 4.86 -3.15 15.30
CA ILE A 180 4.20 -4.32 15.88
C ILE A 180 4.33 -4.33 17.42
N SER A 181 5.49 -3.97 17.97
CA SER A 181 5.73 -4.06 19.42
C SER A 181 5.21 -2.85 20.21
N GLU A 182 5.35 -1.64 19.67
CA GLU A 182 5.09 -0.41 20.42
C GLU A 182 3.78 0.30 20.01
N ILE A 183 3.40 0.23 18.74
CA ILE A 183 2.27 1.02 18.20
C ILE A 183 0.99 0.19 18.14
N LEU A 184 1.07 -1.01 17.55
CA LEU A 184 -0.07 -1.88 17.30
C LEU A 184 -0.83 -2.27 18.58
N PRO A 185 -0.19 -2.58 19.72
CA PRO A 185 -0.92 -2.96 20.94
C PRO A 185 -1.88 -1.88 21.44
N GLU A 186 -1.48 -0.61 21.39
CA GLU A 186 -2.35 0.51 21.79
C GLU A 186 -3.48 0.74 20.77
N LEU A 187 -3.25 0.47 19.47
CA LEU A 187 -4.29 0.55 18.46
C LEU A 187 -5.38 -0.52 18.63
N VAL A 188 -5.04 -1.71 19.14
CA VAL A 188 -6.01 -2.82 19.29
C VAL A 188 -6.57 -2.98 20.70
N LYS A 189 -6.15 -2.15 21.66
CA LYS A 189 -6.52 -2.23 23.08
C LYS A 189 -8.03 -2.25 23.34
N GLU A 190 -8.80 -1.54 22.51
CA GLU A 190 -10.27 -1.46 22.62
C GLU A 190 -11.00 -2.36 21.61
N CYS A 191 -10.26 -3.20 20.87
CA CYS A 191 -10.80 -4.07 19.83
C CYS A 191 -11.05 -5.48 20.39
N ASN A 192 -12.22 -5.71 20.97
CA ASN A 192 -12.62 -7.02 21.52
C ASN A 192 -12.55 -8.19 20.52
N GLY A 193 -12.54 -7.92 19.21
CA GLY A 193 -12.43 -8.92 18.14
C GLY A 193 -11.00 -9.20 17.65
N LEU A 194 -10.00 -8.46 18.13
CA LEU A 194 -8.58 -8.58 17.74
C LEU A 194 -7.67 -8.87 18.94
N SER A 195 -8.20 -8.88 20.16
CA SER A 195 -7.41 -9.15 21.38
C SER A 195 -6.81 -10.54 21.36
N SER A 196 -5.49 -10.60 21.49
CA SER A 196 -4.68 -11.82 21.53
C SER A 196 -4.98 -12.59 22.82
N SER A 197 -5.72 -13.69 22.71
CA SER A 197 -5.55 -14.81 23.62
C SER A 197 -4.37 -15.71 23.23
N ASP A 198 -3.69 -15.43 22.12
CA ASP A 198 -2.48 -16.15 21.71
C ASP A 198 -1.26 -15.25 21.90
N SER A 199 -0.79 -15.31 23.15
CA SER A 199 0.43 -14.76 23.69
C SER A 199 1.62 -14.74 22.72
N ILE A 200 2.17 -13.54 22.57
CA ILE A 200 3.60 -13.27 22.41
C ILE A 200 4.34 -14.17 23.42
N SER A 201 4.92 -15.26 22.93
CA SER A 201 5.96 -16.00 23.63
C SER A 201 7.29 -15.57 23.01
N VAL A 202 8.05 -14.84 23.84
CA VAL A 202 9.45 -14.49 23.65
C VAL A 202 10.29 -15.75 23.47
#